data_AF-A0A4S8YU76-F1
#
_entry.id   AF-A0A4S8YU76-F1
#
_cell.length_a   1.000
_cell.length_b   1.000
_cell.length_c   1.000
_cell.angle_alpha   90.00
_cell.angle_beta   90.00
_cell.angle_gamma   90.00
#
_symmetry.space_group_name_H-M   'P 1'
#
loop_
_entity.id
_entity.type
_entity.pdbx_description
1 polymer ?
#
loop_
_entity_poly.entity_id
_entity_poly.type
_entity_poly.pdbx_seq_one_letter_code
_entity_poly.pdbx_strand_id
1 'polypeptide(L)'
;MFLIHAQQMFEIDCTNCPQACNNRCYAVYHAGAVNTLTWDQPTAAVERQRRTASGCKQSNGLSVCGTGGKAPYNSDPNSGDCDEYPQASTQQSGAGAILRCMPASDNRSEGGQLAVFYNKPVANGGCGGVAPCQFTIFLKADSYTNADFCFDDTKLNDGTEFTLNNGAYVDAKRRRDESEVVPHVPDPRDYVPVAQRRQFLLSTGKTTLLVSNDMNTTFDGKLMATVDGPVTIVKELFGDEKDERFRPSK
;
A
#
# COMPACT_ATOMS: atom_id res chain seq x y z
N MET A 1 10.45 -28.29 11.17
CA MET A 1 11.46 -27.21 11.01
C MET A 1 10.91 -26.25 9.98
N PHE A 2 10.25 -25.17 10.41
CA PHE A 2 9.77 -24.14 9.50
C PHE A 2 11.00 -23.35 9.03
N LEU A 3 11.37 -23.49 7.76
CA LEU A 3 12.27 -22.55 7.12
C LEU A 3 11.55 -21.20 7.11
N ILE A 4 11.89 -20.33 8.06
CA ILE A 4 11.58 -18.91 7.96
C ILE A 4 12.41 -18.44 6.77
N HIS A 5 11.78 -18.34 5.60
CA HIS A 5 12.39 -17.70 4.45
C HIS A 5 12.71 -16.25 4.85
N ALA A 6 13.88 -15.77 4.44
CA ALA A 6 14.21 -14.36 4.60
C ALA A 6 13.07 -13.49 4.04
N GLN A 7 12.80 -12.37 4.70
CA GLN A 7 11.84 -11.38 4.22
C GLN A 7 12.15 -11.03 2.76
N GLN A 8 11.15 -11.14 1.90
CA GLN A 8 11.25 -10.77 0.49
C GLN A 8 11.01 -9.27 0.33
N MET A 9 11.50 -8.70 -0.76
CA MET A 9 11.20 -7.31 -1.11
C MET A 9 10.54 -7.30 -2.47
N PHE A 10 9.44 -6.57 -2.57
CA PHE A 10 8.65 -6.46 -3.78
C PHE A 10 8.57 -4.99 -4.20
N GLU A 11 9.04 -4.70 -5.39
CA GLU A 11 8.85 -3.41 -6.03
C GLU A 11 7.59 -3.43 -6.91
N ILE A 12 6.65 -2.54 -6.61
CA ILE A 12 5.47 -2.31 -7.43
C ILE A 12 5.73 -1.17 -8.41
N ASP A 13 5.28 -1.35 -9.65
CA ASP A 13 5.24 -0.31 -10.68
C ASP A 13 3.88 0.40 -10.64
N CYS A 14 3.89 1.67 -10.22
CA CYS A 14 2.68 2.46 -10.02
C CYS A 14 2.11 3.05 -11.32
N THR A 15 2.74 2.82 -12.49
CA THR A 15 2.34 3.43 -13.76
C THR A 15 0.88 3.17 -14.11
N ASN A 16 0.41 1.95 -13.84
CA ASN A 16 -0.97 1.51 -14.13
C ASN A 16 -1.82 1.31 -12.86
N CYS A 17 -1.27 1.60 -11.68
CA CYS A 17 -1.99 1.55 -10.42
C CYS A 17 -1.62 2.73 -9.47
N PRO A 18 -1.71 3.99 -9.94
CA PRO A 18 -1.31 5.14 -9.13
C PRO A 18 -2.19 5.31 -7.88
N GLN A 19 -3.48 4.99 -7.94
CA GLN A 19 -4.40 5.15 -6.79
C GLN A 19 -4.10 4.12 -5.70
N ALA A 20 -3.79 2.88 -6.07
CA ALA A 20 -3.33 1.86 -5.13
C ALA A 20 -2.03 2.26 -4.42
N CYS A 21 -1.05 2.76 -5.19
CA CYS A 21 0.19 3.28 -4.61
C CYS A 21 -0.06 4.49 -3.68
N ASN A 22 -1.01 5.36 -4.04
CA ASN A 22 -1.39 6.49 -3.21
C ASN A 22 -2.02 6.06 -1.89
N ASN A 23 -2.98 5.12 -1.93
CA ASN A 23 -3.61 4.54 -0.73
C ASN A 23 -2.57 3.93 0.20
N ARG A 24 -1.63 3.17 -0.36
CA ARG A 24 -0.54 2.52 0.37
C ARG A 24 0.39 3.53 1.05
N CYS A 25 0.78 4.60 0.36
CA CYS A 25 1.59 5.67 0.93
C CYS A 25 0.84 6.44 2.04
N TYR A 26 -0.45 6.71 1.85
CA TYR A 26 -1.28 7.28 2.91
C TYR A 26 -1.33 6.34 4.12
N ALA A 27 -1.66 5.06 3.89
CA ALA A 27 -1.83 4.09 4.95
C ALA A 27 -0.58 3.95 5.81
N VAL A 28 0.61 3.87 5.20
CA VAL A 28 1.87 3.67 5.95
C VAL A 28 2.47 4.97 6.45
N TYR A 29 2.61 6.00 5.60
CA TYR A 29 3.32 7.23 5.99
C TYR A 29 2.46 8.24 6.72
N HIS A 30 1.14 8.15 6.60
CA HIS A 30 0.23 9.05 7.32
C HIS A 30 -0.46 8.29 8.43
N ALA A 31 -1.05 7.12 8.15
CA ALA A 31 -1.91 6.39 9.07
C ALA A 31 -1.24 5.25 9.87
N GLY A 32 0.08 5.12 9.83
CA GLY A 32 0.82 4.19 10.69
C GLY A 32 0.54 2.71 10.45
N ALA A 33 -0.04 2.36 9.29
CA ALA A 33 -0.34 0.98 8.95
C ALA A 33 0.94 0.13 8.89
N VAL A 34 0.77 -1.17 9.16
CA VAL A 34 1.87 -2.13 9.13
C VAL A 34 2.56 -2.17 7.76
N ASN A 35 3.89 -2.26 7.76
CA ASN A 35 4.73 -2.19 6.55
C ASN A 35 5.35 -3.55 6.13
N THR A 36 5.22 -4.55 7.00
CA THR A 36 5.71 -5.91 6.78
C THR A 36 4.49 -6.82 6.70
N LEU A 37 4.30 -7.41 5.52
CA LEU A 37 3.11 -8.17 5.17
C LEU A 37 3.45 -9.65 5.07
N THR A 38 2.47 -10.50 5.35
CA THR A 38 2.62 -11.95 5.23
C THR A 38 1.56 -12.47 4.28
N TRP A 39 1.98 -12.89 3.08
CA TRP A 39 1.12 -13.67 2.20
C TRP A 39 1.00 -15.08 2.74
N ASP A 40 -0.20 -15.46 3.15
CA ASP A 40 -0.50 -16.77 3.75
C ASP A 40 -1.30 -17.68 2.82
N GLN A 41 -1.35 -17.34 1.54
CA GLN A 41 -2.12 -18.07 0.51
C GLN A 41 -3.56 -18.36 0.99
N PRO A 42 -4.32 -17.31 1.37
CA PRO A 42 -5.65 -17.50 1.93
C PRO A 42 -6.57 -18.17 0.92
N THR A 43 -7.51 -18.98 1.43
CA THR A 43 -8.60 -19.47 0.59
C THR A 43 -9.51 -18.31 0.18
N ALA A 44 -10.28 -18.48 -0.90
CA ALA A 44 -11.25 -17.47 -1.32
C ALA A 44 -12.27 -17.10 -0.23
N ALA A 45 -12.59 -18.03 0.68
CA ALA A 45 -13.45 -17.78 1.82
C ALA A 45 -12.78 -16.85 2.85
N VAL A 46 -11.50 -17.08 3.15
CA VAL A 46 -10.71 -16.24 4.06
C VAL A 46 -10.51 -14.84 3.47
N GLU A 47 -10.17 -14.73 2.19
CA GLU A 47 -10.06 -13.40 1.57
C GLU A 47 -11.39 -12.63 1.57
N ARG A 48 -12.51 -13.33 1.30
CA ARG A 48 -13.84 -12.70 1.38
C ARG A 48 -14.13 -12.21 2.79
N GLN A 49 -13.82 -13.01 3.81
CA GLN A 49 -13.97 -12.62 5.20
C GLN A 49 -13.14 -11.37 5.53
N ARG A 50 -11.87 -11.32 5.08
CA ARG A 50 -10.99 -10.15 5.26
C ARG A 50 -11.57 -8.90 4.59
N ARG A 51 -12.03 -9.01 3.35
CA ARG A 51 -12.71 -7.93 2.61
C ARG A 51 -14.00 -7.43 3.28
N THR A 52 -14.78 -8.34 3.87
CA THR A 52 -15.97 -7.93 4.64
C THR A 52 -15.58 -7.26 5.96
N ALA A 53 -14.55 -7.78 6.64
CA ALA A 53 -14.09 -7.25 7.91
C ALA A 53 -13.41 -5.88 7.79
N SER A 54 -12.70 -5.63 6.69
CA SER A 54 -12.13 -4.32 6.36
C SER A 54 -13.21 -3.29 6.04
N GLY A 55 -14.35 -3.74 5.49
CA GLY A 55 -15.41 -2.90 4.94
C GLY A 55 -15.29 -2.69 3.43
N CYS A 56 -14.31 -3.29 2.77
CA CYS A 56 -14.15 -3.12 1.33
C CYS A 56 -15.26 -3.83 0.53
N LYS A 57 -15.82 -4.91 1.10
CA LYS A 57 -17.03 -5.58 0.62
C LYS A 57 -18.15 -5.48 1.65
N GLN A 58 -19.37 -5.28 1.18
CA GLN A 58 -20.58 -5.36 1.98
C GLN A 58 -20.95 -6.82 2.30
N SER A 59 -21.85 -7.04 3.25
CA SER A 59 -22.31 -8.39 3.65
C SER A 59 -22.98 -9.17 2.51
N ASN A 60 -23.54 -8.47 1.52
CA ASN A 60 -24.08 -9.05 0.29
C ASN A 60 -23.02 -9.32 -0.79
N GLY A 61 -21.74 -9.05 -0.52
CA GLY A 61 -20.61 -9.29 -1.43
C GLY A 61 -20.35 -8.18 -2.45
N LEU A 62 -21.12 -7.10 -2.47
CA LEU A 62 -20.87 -5.96 -3.36
C LEU A 62 -19.69 -5.10 -2.88
N SER A 63 -19.03 -4.43 -3.82
CA SER A 63 -17.99 -3.44 -3.51
C SER A 63 -18.62 -2.18 -2.92
N VAL A 64 -18.04 -1.65 -1.85
CA VAL A 64 -18.53 -0.40 -1.24
C VAL A 64 -18.46 0.78 -2.22
N CYS A 65 -17.45 0.78 -3.11
CA CYS A 65 -17.16 1.83 -4.09
C CYS A 65 -17.75 1.57 -5.49
N GLY A 66 -18.52 0.50 -5.70
CA GLY A 66 -19.04 0.13 -7.03
C GLY A 66 -20.53 0.43 -7.22
N THR A 67 -21.07 0.14 -8.40
CA THR A 67 -22.53 0.17 -8.64
C THR A 67 -23.26 -0.74 -7.66
N GLY A 68 -24.28 -0.21 -6.98
CA GLY A 68 -24.97 -0.92 -5.90
C GLY A 68 -24.22 -0.95 -4.56
N GLY A 69 -23.07 -0.25 -4.49
CA GLY A 69 -22.30 -0.02 -3.27
C GLY A 69 -22.97 1.00 -2.33
N LYS A 70 -22.19 1.54 -1.39
CA LYS A 70 -22.70 2.44 -0.34
C LYS A 70 -22.44 3.90 -0.71
N ALA A 71 -23.47 4.74 -0.64
CA ALA A 71 -23.29 6.18 -0.75
C ALA A 71 -22.54 6.74 0.49
N PRO A 72 -21.67 7.76 0.33
CA PRO A 72 -21.34 8.43 -0.94
C PRO A 72 -20.24 7.73 -1.77
N TYR A 73 -19.58 6.71 -1.23
CA TYR A 73 -18.41 6.03 -1.84
C TYR A 73 -18.68 5.46 -3.24
N ASN A 74 -19.86 4.91 -3.46
CA ASN A 74 -20.30 4.37 -4.76
C ASN A 74 -20.46 5.44 -5.86
N SER A 75 -20.31 6.72 -5.51
CA SER A 75 -20.37 7.88 -6.40
C SER A 75 -19.08 8.70 -6.42
N ASP A 76 -18.01 8.20 -5.78
CA ASP A 76 -16.70 8.86 -5.84
C ASP A 76 -16.22 9.03 -7.30
N PRO A 77 -15.53 10.11 -7.68
CA PRO A 77 -14.99 10.25 -9.04
C PRO A 77 -14.04 9.13 -9.45
N ASN A 78 -13.37 8.52 -8.47
CA ASN A 78 -12.52 7.35 -8.65
C ASN A 78 -13.28 6.04 -8.38
N SER A 79 -14.61 6.06 -8.26
CA SER A 79 -15.42 4.86 -7.99
C SER A 79 -15.26 3.79 -9.07
N GLY A 80 -15.37 2.53 -8.65
CA GLY A 80 -15.21 1.37 -9.54
C GLY A 80 -14.90 0.11 -8.74
N ASP A 81 -13.90 0.20 -7.88
CA ASP A 81 -13.63 -0.82 -6.87
C ASP A 81 -13.07 -0.20 -5.59
N CYS A 82 -13.01 -1.01 -4.55
CA CYS A 82 -12.37 -0.66 -3.30
C CYS A 82 -11.04 -1.39 -3.21
N ASP A 83 -9.99 -0.65 -2.85
CA ASP A 83 -8.71 -1.19 -2.41
C ASP A 83 -8.62 -1.14 -0.89
N GLU A 84 -7.80 -2.02 -0.33
CA GLU A 84 -7.58 -2.15 1.09
C GLU A 84 -6.09 -2.35 1.40
N TYR A 85 -5.56 -1.55 2.32
CA TYR A 85 -4.21 -1.74 2.86
C TYR A 85 -4.27 -2.00 4.37
N PRO A 86 -3.75 -3.14 4.87
CA PRO A 86 -3.16 -4.26 4.12
C PRO A 86 -4.15 -5.05 3.25
N GLN A 87 -3.70 -5.53 2.09
CA GLN A 87 -4.54 -6.24 1.12
C GLN A 87 -5.03 -7.61 1.64
N ALA A 88 -6.25 -8.03 1.26
CA ALA A 88 -6.90 -9.27 1.76
C ALA A 88 -6.11 -10.56 1.52
N SER A 89 -5.17 -10.57 0.60
CA SER A 89 -4.24 -11.70 0.41
C SER A 89 -3.26 -11.89 1.57
N THR A 90 -3.21 -10.97 2.54
CA THR A 90 -2.24 -10.97 3.65
C THR A 90 -2.88 -11.17 5.02
N GLN A 91 -2.11 -11.73 5.97
CA GLN A 91 -2.56 -12.00 7.35
C GLN A 91 -2.98 -10.75 8.11
N GLN A 92 -2.38 -9.61 7.79
CA GLN A 92 -2.58 -8.32 8.46
C GLN A 92 -3.85 -7.60 8.00
N SER A 93 -4.55 -8.12 6.99
CA SER A 93 -5.77 -7.51 6.47
C SER A 93 -6.99 -7.74 7.37
N GLY A 94 -8.09 -7.07 7.07
CA GLY A 94 -9.35 -7.14 7.81
C GLY A 94 -9.64 -5.84 8.54
N ALA A 95 -10.18 -5.95 9.75
CA ALA A 95 -10.62 -4.80 10.53
C ALA A 95 -9.47 -3.81 10.77
N GLY A 96 -9.74 -2.52 10.55
CA GLY A 96 -8.75 -1.45 10.68
C GLY A 96 -7.89 -1.19 9.44
N ALA A 97 -8.11 -1.92 8.33
CA ALA A 97 -7.47 -1.59 7.06
C ALA A 97 -7.89 -0.20 6.57
N ILE A 98 -6.95 0.49 5.93
CA ILE A 98 -7.20 1.75 5.23
C ILE A 98 -7.75 1.43 3.84
N LEU A 99 -8.92 1.95 3.53
CA LEU A 99 -9.63 1.72 2.28
C LEU A 99 -9.55 2.94 1.37
N ARG A 100 -9.52 2.72 0.06
CA ARG A 100 -9.65 3.78 -0.96
C ARG A 100 -10.56 3.33 -2.10
N CYS A 101 -11.45 4.22 -2.55
CA CYS A 101 -12.16 4.02 -3.81
C CYS A 101 -11.26 4.36 -4.99
N MET A 102 -11.16 3.44 -5.96
CA MET A 102 -10.32 3.61 -7.14
C MET A 102 -10.88 2.94 -8.39
N PRO A 103 -10.42 3.35 -9.60
CA PRO A 103 -10.84 2.70 -10.83
C PRO A 103 -10.52 1.20 -10.78
N ALA A 104 -11.45 0.36 -11.23
CA ALA A 104 -11.26 -1.08 -11.20
C ALA A 104 -10.05 -1.57 -12.05
N SER A 105 -9.58 -0.77 -13.02
CA SER A 105 -8.35 -1.05 -13.76
C SER A 105 -7.09 -0.89 -12.89
N ASP A 106 -7.08 0.12 -12.01
CA ASP A 106 -6.01 0.41 -11.06
C ASP A 106 -5.84 -0.76 -10.08
N ASN A 107 -6.94 -1.14 -9.41
CA ASN A 107 -6.98 -2.24 -8.47
C ASN A 107 -6.59 -3.59 -9.12
N ARG A 108 -7.01 -3.83 -10.36
CA ARG A 108 -6.63 -5.04 -11.12
C ARG A 108 -5.15 -5.07 -11.48
N SER A 109 -4.56 -3.92 -11.79
CA SER A 109 -3.13 -3.81 -12.10
C SER A 109 -2.27 -4.14 -10.88
N GLU A 110 -2.58 -3.55 -9.71
CA GLU A 110 -1.89 -3.91 -8.46
C GLU A 110 -2.04 -5.41 -8.14
N GLY A 111 -3.27 -5.92 -8.15
CA GLY A 111 -3.54 -7.32 -7.86
C GLY A 111 -2.80 -8.28 -8.79
N GLY A 112 -2.68 -7.92 -10.08
CA GLY A 112 -1.88 -8.68 -11.05
C GLY A 112 -0.39 -8.72 -10.71
N GLN A 113 0.19 -7.59 -10.31
CA GLN A 113 1.61 -7.53 -9.92
C GLN A 113 1.87 -8.34 -8.65
N LEU A 114 0.99 -8.26 -7.64
CA LEU A 114 1.08 -9.08 -6.42
C LEU A 114 0.99 -10.58 -6.73
N ALA A 115 0.06 -10.99 -7.59
CA ALA A 115 -0.07 -12.38 -7.99
C ALA A 115 1.20 -12.91 -8.69
N VAL A 116 1.82 -12.09 -9.56
CA VAL A 116 3.11 -12.41 -10.19
C VAL A 116 4.20 -12.53 -9.13
N PHE A 117 4.30 -11.59 -8.19
CA PHE A 117 5.28 -11.61 -7.10
C PHE A 117 5.16 -12.88 -6.22
N TYR A 118 3.94 -13.26 -5.84
CA TYR A 118 3.70 -14.46 -5.03
C TYR A 118 4.17 -15.74 -5.71
N ASN A 119 4.04 -15.84 -7.03
CA ASN A 119 4.45 -17.02 -7.78
C ASN A 119 5.89 -16.93 -8.32
N LYS A 120 6.52 -15.77 -8.25
CA LYS A 120 7.90 -15.56 -8.74
C LYS A 120 8.88 -16.38 -7.90
N PRO A 121 9.85 -17.11 -8.50
CA PRO A 121 10.82 -17.92 -7.75
C PRO A 121 11.57 -17.12 -6.69
N VAL A 122 11.92 -17.77 -5.57
CA VAL A 122 12.74 -17.18 -4.49
C VAL A 122 14.10 -16.71 -5.02
N ALA A 123 14.69 -17.43 -5.97
CA ALA A 123 15.93 -17.04 -6.64
C ALA A 123 15.81 -15.71 -7.42
N ASN A 124 14.58 -15.25 -7.67
CA ASN A 124 14.26 -13.97 -8.31
C ASN A 124 13.60 -12.99 -7.32
N GLY A 125 13.74 -13.22 -6.01
CA GLY A 125 13.22 -12.37 -4.93
C GLY A 125 11.72 -12.50 -4.64
N GLY A 126 11.03 -13.47 -5.25
CA GLY A 126 9.60 -13.70 -5.03
C GLY A 126 9.31 -14.74 -3.93
N CYS A 127 8.03 -15.06 -3.73
CA CYS A 127 7.63 -16.05 -2.71
C CYS A 127 7.73 -17.52 -3.17
N GLY A 128 8.04 -17.77 -4.44
CA GLY A 128 8.17 -19.12 -5.01
C GLY A 128 6.90 -19.95 -4.99
N GLY A 129 5.72 -19.33 -4.83
CA GLY A 129 4.46 -20.03 -4.63
C GLY A 129 4.34 -20.74 -3.28
N VAL A 130 5.20 -20.43 -2.32
CA VAL A 130 5.24 -21.06 -1.00
C VAL A 130 4.85 -20.05 0.08
N ALA A 131 3.76 -20.34 0.79
CA ALA A 131 3.34 -19.59 1.97
C ALA A 131 3.79 -20.30 3.28
N PRO A 132 3.95 -19.56 4.40
CA PRO A 132 3.87 -18.11 4.50
C PRO A 132 5.09 -17.42 3.88
N CYS A 133 4.86 -16.30 3.20
CA CYS A 133 5.90 -15.45 2.65
C CYS A 133 5.78 -14.05 3.24
N GLN A 134 6.78 -13.65 4.02
CA GLN A 134 6.86 -12.30 4.57
C GLN A 134 7.57 -11.38 3.57
N PHE A 135 7.02 -10.18 3.36
CA PHE A 135 7.59 -9.22 2.42
C PHE A 135 7.32 -7.77 2.81
N THR A 136 8.14 -6.88 2.27
CA THR A 136 7.96 -5.43 2.34
C THR A 136 7.90 -4.85 0.93
N ILE A 137 7.17 -3.74 0.80
CA ILE A 137 6.89 -3.13 -0.50
C ILE A 137 7.72 -1.88 -0.71
N PHE A 138 8.26 -1.80 -1.91
CA PHE A 138 8.97 -0.69 -2.48
C PHE A 138 8.20 -0.17 -3.70
N LEU A 139 8.34 1.10 -4.03
CA LEU A 139 7.75 1.70 -5.23
C LEU A 139 8.84 2.02 -6.25
N LYS A 140 8.64 1.58 -7.48
CA LYS A 140 9.53 1.86 -8.60
C LYS A 140 9.63 3.35 -8.84
N ALA A 141 10.86 3.88 -8.88
CA ALA A 141 11.09 5.27 -9.23
C ALA A 141 10.42 5.67 -10.55
N ASP A 142 10.08 6.94 -10.68
CA ASP A 142 9.38 7.54 -11.82
C ASP A 142 7.92 7.07 -12.04
N SER A 143 7.48 5.98 -11.40
CA SER A 143 6.12 5.44 -11.55
C SER A 143 5.08 6.02 -10.59
N TYR A 144 5.49 6.45 -9.38
CA TYR A 144 4.61 6.94 -8.33
C TYR A 144 4.38 8.46 -8.38
N THR A 145 4.57 9.10 -9.53
CA THR A 145 4.45 10.56 -9.69
C THR A 145 3.06 11.12 -9.46
N ASN A 146 2.02 10.28 -9.57
CA ASN A 146 0.62 10.62 -9.29
C ASN A 146 0.12 10.06 -7.94
N ALA A 147 1.03 9.58 -7.09
CA ALA A 147 0.73 9.11 -5.74
C ALA A 147 1.24 10.14 -4.73
N ASP A 148 0.51 11.26 -4.64
CA ASP A 148 0.92 12.45 -3.90
C ASP A 148 1.31 12.15 -2.44
N PHE A 149 0.60 11.25 -1.76
CA PHE A 149 0.92 10.91 -0.37
C PHE A 149 2.31 10.30 -0.20
N CYS A 150 2.94 9.82 -1.28
CA CYS A 150 4.30 9.30 -1.26
C CYS A 150 5.38 10.39 -1.17
N PHE A 151 5.10 11.63 -1.59
CA PHE A 151 6.09 12.72 -1.62
C PHE A 151 5.58 14.09 -1.15
N ASP A 152 4.32 14.19 -0.76
CA ASP A 152 3.74 15.37 -0.12
C ASP A 152 3.16 14.97 1.23
N ASP A 153 3.78 15.51 2.27
CA ASP A 153 3.47 15.21 3.65
C ASP A 153 2.60 16.32 4.27
N THR A 154 2.39 17.43 3.56
CA THR A 154 1.44 18.47 3.94
C THR A 154 0.00 18.11 3.57
N LYS A 155 -0.18 17.14 2.66
CA LYS A 155 -1.51 16.68 2.28
C LYS A 155 -2.21 15.98 3.42
N LEU A 156 -3.37 16.51 3.75
CA LEU A 156 -4.41 15.78 4.44
C LEU A 156 -5.03 14.75 3.48
N ASN A 157 -5.71 13.76 4.05
CA ASN A 157 -6.58 12.84 3.32
C ASN A 157 -7.34 13.58 2.21
N ASP A 158 -7.22 13.11 0.96
CA ASP A 158 -7.83 13.75 -0.22
C ASP A 158 -9.34 13.46 -0.30
N GLY A 159 -9.81 12.78 0.74
CA GLY A 159 -11.16 12.40 1.00
C GLY A 159 -11.52 11.02 0.44
N THR A 160 -10.60 10.35 -0.24
CA THR A 160 -10.88 9.03 -0.79
C THR A 160 -10.47 7.91 0.16
N GLU A 161 -9.68 8.21 1.21
CA GLU A 161 -9.33 7.24 2.23
C GLU A 161 -10.34 7.19 3.39
N PHE A 162 -10.75 5.98 3.75
CA PHE A 162 -11.73 5.73 4.79
C PHE A 162 -11.45 4.43 5.53
N THR A 163 -12.07 4.23 6.69
CA THR A 163 -11.99 2.98 7.47
C THR A 163 -13.36 2.54 7.95
N LEU A 164 -13.52 1.25 8.29
CA LEU A 164 -14.70 0.75 8.97
C LEU A 164 -14.43 0.67 10.48
N ASN A 165 -15.17 1.46 11.27
CA ASN A 165 -15.11 1.45 12.73
C ASN A 165 -16.49 1.16 13.32
N ASN A 166 -16.60 0.08 14.11
CA ASN A 166 -17.86 -0.35 14.74
C ASN A 166 -19.06 -0.45 13.76
N GLY A 167 -18.80 -0.90 12.52
CA GLY A 167 -19.82 -1.04 11.47
C GLY A 167 -20.21 0.26 10.76
N ALA A 168 -19.63 1.40 11.15
CA ALA A 168 -19.79 2.68 10.47
C ALA A 168 -18.51 3.02 9.69
N TYR A 169 -18.66 3.56 8.48
CA TYR A 169 -17.50 4.07 7.75
C TYR A 169 -17.14 5.46 8.26
N VAL A 170 -15.85 5.69 8.42
CA VAL A 170 -15.28 6.97 8.83
C VAL A 170 -14.56 7.54 7.61
N ASP A 171 -15.19 8.54 7.00
CA ASP A 171 -14.77 9.23 5.76
C ASP A 171 -14.06 10.56 6.06
N ALA A 172 -13.22 11.01 5.15
CA ALA A 172 -12.66 12.36 5.12
C ALA A 172 -13.33 13.40 4.21
N LYS A 173 -14.40 13.09 3.48
CA LYS A 173 -15.01 14.03 2.51
C LYS A 173 -16.08 15.03 2.96
N ARG A 174 -16.53 15.14 4.21
CA ARG A 174 -17.72 15.99 4.52
C ARG A 174 -17.49 17.26 5.36
N ARG A 175 -18.16 18.37 4.95
CA ARG A 175 -18.40 19.59 5.73
C ARG A 175 -19.89 19.89 5.90
N ARG A 176 -20.23 20.42 7.10
CA ARG A 176 -21.54 20.75 7.71
C ARG A 176 -22.40 21.79 6.99
N ASP A 177 -23.42 21.36 6.29
CA ASP A 177 -24.79 21.58 6.73
C ASP A 177 -25.43 20.31 7.37
N GLU A 178 -24.64 19.22 7.51
CA GLU A 178 -25.06 17.93 8.09
C GLU A 178 -24.13 17.46 9.25
N SER A 179 -24.63 16.57 10.13
CA SER A 179 -24.24 16.46 11.54
C SER A 179 -23.49 15.18 12.02
N GLU A 180 -22.25 14.80 11.70
CA GLU A 180 -21.18 15.15 10.76
C GLU A 180 -20.22 13.91 10.81
N VAL A 181 -19.55 13.53 9.70
CA VAL A 181 -18.48 12.51 9.68
C VAL A 181 -17.13 13.21 9.59
N VAL A 182 -16.19 12.83 10.47
CA VAL A 182 -14.87 13.45 10.68
C VAL A 182 -13.84 12.77 9.80
N PRO A 183 -12.92 13.51 9.15
CA PRO A 183 -11.79 12.91 8.47
C PRO A 183 -11.08 11.84 9.27
N HIS A 184 -10.59 10.81 8.57
CA HIS A 184 -9.50 10.04 9.13
C HIS A 184 -8.36 11.02 9.35
N VAL A 185 -8.20 11.45 10.60
CA VAL A 185 -7.09 12.27 11.07
C VAL A 185 -6.07 11.26 11.57
N PRO A 186 -4.96 11.06 10.83
CA PRO A 186 -3.91 10.19 11.31
C PRO A 186 -3.30 10.73 12.61
N ASP A 187 -2.83 9.85 13.49
CA ASP A 187 -2.10 10.30 14.67
C ASP A 187 -0.79 10.96 14.21
N PRO A 188 -0.47 12.19 14.66
CA PRO A 188 0.80 12.83 14.30
C PRO A 188 2.05 11.99 14.62
N ARG A 189 1.96 11.04 15.55
CA ARG A 189 3.04 10.09 15.88
C ARG A 189 3.25 9.00 14.84
N ASP A 190 2.23 8.72 14.04
CA ASP A 190 2.25 7.69 13.01
C ASP A 190 2.83 8.20 11.69
N TYR A 191 3.00 9.51 11.59
CA TYR A 191 3.41 10.18 10.39
C TYR A 191 4.91 10.08 10.13
N VAL A 192 5.28 9.78 8.87
CA VAL A 192 6.65 9.73 8.37
C VAL A 192 6.90 10.93 7.44
N PRO A 193 7.65 11.95 7.90
CA PRO A 193 8.00 13.12 7.09
C PRO A 193 8.70 12.72 5.79
N VAL A 194 8.49 13.46 4.72
CA VAL A 194 9.07 13.18 3.40
C VAL A 194 10.58 13.00 3.44
N ALA A 195 11.28 13.87 4.17
CA ALA A 195 12.74 13.77 4.33
C ALA A 195 13.21 12.47 5.02
N GLN A 196 12.36 11.86 5.84
CA GLN A 196 12.64 10.60 6.55
C GLN A 196 12.27 9.36 5.71
N ARG A 197 11.45 9.50 4.66
CA ARG A 197 11.10 8.36 3.79
C ARG A 197 12.34 7.84 3.09
N ARG A 198 12.53 6.52 3.16
CA ARG A 198 13.81 5.87 2.84
C ARG A 198 13.85 5.52 1.36
N GLN A 199 14.92 5.94 0.69
CA GLN A 199 15.18 5.62 -0.71
C GLN A 199 16.45 4.78 -0.83
N PHE A 200 16.50 3.91 -1.82
CA PHE A 200 17.63 3.01 -2.04
C PHE A 200 18.10 3.05 -3.49
N LEU A 201 19.41 2.89 -3.69
CA LEU A 201 20.01 2.68 -5.00
C LEU A 201 19.93 1.20 -5.36
N LEU A 202 19.48 0.92 -6.58
CA LEU A 202 19.43 -0.42 -7.14
C LEU A 202 20.66 -0.71 -8.01
N SER A 203 20.95 -2.00 -8.22
CA SER A 203 22.05 -2.46 -9.08
C SER A 203 21.94 -2.00 -10.54
N THR A 204 20.75 -1.56 -10.95
CA THR A 204 20.47 -0.96 -12.26
C THR A 204 20.88 0.51 -12.36
N GLY A 205 21.27 1.14 -11.25
CA GLY A 205 21.52 2.58 -11.13
C GLY A 205 20.25 3.41 -10.91
N LYS A 206 19.07 2.79 -10.84
CA LYS A 206 17.80 3.45 -10.52
C LYS A 206 17.57 3.53 -9.01
N THR A 207 16.72 4.46 -8.58
CA THR A 207 16.26 4.57 -7.18
C THR A 207 14.98 3.78 -6.96
N THR A 208 14.65 3.51 -5.70
CA THR A 208 13.37 2.94 -5.28
C THR A 208 12.96 3.53 -3.93
N LEU A 209 11.65 3.61 -3.66
CA LEU A 209 11.10 4.17 -2.43
C LEU A 209 10.57 3.06 -1.52
N LEU A 210 11.06 2.96 -0.29
CA LEU A 210 10.57 2.00 0.69
C LEU A 210 9.28 2.50 1.36
N VAL A 211 8.17 1.77 1.20
CA VAL A 211 6.91 2.07 1.90
C VAL A 211 6.94 1.44 3.30
N SER A 212 7.61 2.12 4.24
CA SER A 212 7.74 1.66 5.62
C SER A 212 7.92 2.81 6.60
N ASN A 213 7.46 2.61 7.83
CA ASN A 213 7.82 3.43 9.00
C ASN A 213 8.96 2.79 9.82
N ASP A 214 9.53 1.66 9.37
CA ASP A 214 10.73 1.06 9.94
C ASP A 214 11.99 1.81 9.48
N MET A 215 12.65 2.44 10.45
CA MET A 215 13.86 3.23 10.26
C MET A 215 15.16 2.45 10.50
N ASN A 216 15.08 1.19 10.93
CA ASN A 216 16.23 0.44 11.45
C ASN A 216 16.63 -0.74 10.57
N THR A 217 15.67 -1.39 9.89
CA THR A 217 16.00 -2.56 9.05
C THR A 217 16.89 -2.16 7.88
N THR A 218 17.98 -2.89 7.68
CA THR A 218 18.91 -2.70 6.55
C THR A 218 18.54 -3.62 5.39
N PHE A 219 18.60 -3.08 4.18
CA PHE A 219 18.25 -3.80 2.96
C PHE A 219 19.43 -3.97 2.00
N ASP A 220 20.62 -3.51 2.38
CA ASP A 220 21.83 -3.56 1.56
C ASP A 220 22.19 -5.01 1.18
N GLY A 221 22.52 -5.22 -0.09
CA GLY A 221 22.84 -6.52 -0.67
C GLY A 221 21.65 -7.46 -0.83
N LYS A 222 20.43 -7.05 -0.49
CA LYS A 222 19.25 -7.91 -0.59
C LYS A 222 18.67 -7.92 -2.01
N LEU A 223 18.11 -9.08 -2.40
CA LEU A 223 17.52 -9.31 -3.73
C LEU A 223 16.04 -8.93 -3.74
N MET A 224 15.66 -7.96 -4.55
CA MET A 224 14.30 -7.46 -4.69
C MET A 224 13.67 -7.98 -5.99
N ALA A 225 12.41 -8.41 -5.89
CA ALA A 225 11.57 -8.74 -7.04
C ALA A 225 10.99 -7.46 -7.65
N THR A 226 11.22 -7.24 -8.95
CA THR A 226 10.59 -6.15 -9.70
C THR A 226 9.83 -6.69 -10.92
N VAL A 227 9.10 -5.81 -11.60
CA VAL A 227 8.45 -6.10 -12.89
C VAL A 227 9.47 -6.29 -14.03
N ASP A 228 10.63 -5.63 -13.96
CA ASP A 228 11.66 -5.65 -15.02
C ASP A 228 12.70 -6.77 -14.85
N GLY A 229 12.67 -7.45 -13.71
CA GLY A 229 13.61 -8.52 -13.35
C GLY A 229 14.11 -8.40 -11.90
N PRO A 230 14.76 -9.43 -11.35
CA PRO A 230 15.34 -9.33 -10.02
C PRO A 230 16.49 -8.31 -10.01
N VAL A 231 16.55 -7.49 -8.97
CA VAL A 231 17.59 -6.47 -8.77
C VAL A 231 18.16 -6.57 -7.36
N THR A 232 19.38 -6.10 -7.15
CA THR A 232 19.98 -6.02 -5.82
C THR A 232 19.90 -4.60 -5.29
N ILE A 233 19.53 -4.44 -4.02
CA ILE A 233 19.63 -3.17 -3.31
C ILE A 233 21.10 -2.92 -2.98
N VAL A 234 21.68 -1.84 -3.50
CA VAL A 234 23.11 -1.53 -3.38
C VAL A 234 23.38 -0.81 -2.06
N LYS A 235 22.63 0.26 -1.79
CA LYS A 235 22.75 1.05 -0.57
C LYS A 235 21.50 1.89 -0.33
N GLU A 236 21.28 2.26 0.93
CA GLU A 236 20.39 3.37 1.29
C GLU A 236 20.96 4.73 0.86
N LEU A 237 20.07 5.65 0.49
CA LEU A 237 20.40 7.02 0.08
C LEU A 237 20.09 8.00 1.21
N PHE A 238 21.04 8.89 1.50
CA PHE A 238 20.93 9.87 2.58
C PHE A 238 21.14 11.31 2.08
N GLY A 239 20.48 12.28 2.72
CA GLY A 239 20.66 13.71 2.42
C GLY A 239 20.52 14.02 0.93
N ASP A 240 21.55 14.64 0.36
CA ASP A 240 21.57 15.04 -1.06
C ASP A 240 21.66 13.88 -2.05
N GLU A 241 21.94 12.65 -1.59
CA GLU A 241 21.90 11.47 -2.45
C GLU A 241 20.46 11.07 -2.83
N LYS A 242 19.47 11.50 -2.04
CA LYS A 242 18.05 11.28 -2.33
C LYS A 242 17.58 12.10 -3.54
N ASP A 243 16.47 11.68 -4.13
CA ASP A 243 15.73 12.50 -5.09
C ASP A 243 15.34 13.83 -4.43
N GLU A 244 15.34 14.92 -5.21
CA GLU A 244 15.18 16.29 -4.69
C GLU A 244 13.93 16.47 -3.81
N ARG A 245 12.82 15.81 -4.18
CA ARG A 245 11.56 15.82 -3.44
C ARG A 245 11.67 15.25 -2.02
N PHE A 246 12.64 14.37 -1.77
CA PHE A 246 12.83 13.66 -0.50
C PHE A 246 14.02 14.18 0.31
N ARG A 247 14.67 15.25 -0.15
CA ARG A 247 15.77 15.88 0.58
C ARG A 247 15.21 16.65 1.78
N PRO A 248 15.94 16.69 2.92
CA PRO A 248 15.64 17.66 3.96
C PRO A 248 15.61 19.08 3.36
N SER A 249 14.65 19.90 3.76
CA SER A 249 14.67 21.33 3.45
C SER A 249 15.99 21.94 3.91
N LYS A 250 16.63 22.73 3.05
CA LYS A 250 17.83 23.49 3.40
C LYS A 250 17.55 24.53 4.48
#